data_AF-A0A2E2YSL4-F1
#
_entry.id   AF-A0A2E2YSL4-F1
#
_cell.length_a   1.000
_cell.length_b   1.000
_cell.length_c   1.000
_cell.angle_alpha   90.00
_cell.angle_beta   90.00
_cell.angle_gamma   90.00
#
_symmetry.space_group_name_H-M   'P 1'
#
loop_
_entity.id
_entity.type
_entity.pdbx_description
1 polymer ?
#
loop_
_entity_poly.entity_id
_entity_poly.type
_entity_poly.pdbx_seq_one_letter_code
_entity_poly.pdbx_strand_id
1 'polypeptide(L)'
;MNRYQTSLSYFGLIIFMGYLIESNAEPKPNYRPIEIIILDRLNLMPEVAKIKWNKKLPIEDLERERTLIRNLIEDVPKQHQSHMKKTIRAQIRASKLIQKELFELWSSEGYEYFEKTRNLENDLRPKITSLTNELIATSLYHCKSDHSSLPELRKLMVHPFQIAYEGIICITEEK
;
A
#
# COMPACT_ATOMS: atom_id res chain seq x y z
N MET A 1 52.21 20.57 -66.62
CA MET A 1 51.82 21.87 -66.01
C MET A 1 50.31 21.87 -65.79
N ASN A 2 49.86 22.49 -64.69
CA ASN A 2 48.48 22.64 -64.14
C ASN A 2 47.81 21.36 -63.62
N ARG A 3 47.59 21.11 -62.31
CA ARG A 3 47.00 21.85 -61.15
C ARG A 3 45.48 22.06 -61.21
N TYR A 4 44.75 21.20 -60.48
CA TYR A 4 43.46 21.40 -59.76
C TYR A 4 43.52 20.39 -58.60
N GLN A 5 43.70 20.69 -57.31
CA GLN A 5 43.12 21.63 -56.33
C GLN A 5 41.74 21.21 -55.78
N THR A 6 41.82 20.53 -54.61
CA THR A 6 40.98 20.58 -53.38
C THR A 6 39.53 20.06 -53.32
N SER A 7 39.35 19.18 -52.31
CA SER A 7 38.22 19.05 -51.36
C SER A 7 36.98 18.24 -51.78
N LEU A 8 37.02 16.93 -51.51
CA LEU A 8 35.81 16.13 -51.24
C LEU A 8 35.35 16.44 -49.81
N SER A 9 34.25 17.19 -49.67
CA SER A 9 33.63 17.48 -48.38
C SER A 9 32.20 16.92 -48.34
N TYR A 10 31.97 16.01 -47.38
CA TYR A 10 30.75 15.87 -46.59
C TYR A 10 29.39 15.84 -47.33
N PHE A 11 29.04 14.72 -47.96
CA PHE A 11 27.64 14.46 -48.36
C PHE A 11 27.23 12.97 -48.26
N GLY A 12 27.80 12.23 -47.30
CA GLY A 12 27.59 10.78 -47.18
C GLY A 12 27.12 10.27 -45.81
N LEU A 13 26.68 11.12 -44.88
CA LEU A 13 26.56 10.73 -43.46
C LEU A 13 25.31 11.25 -42.74
N ILE A 14 24.16 11.42 -43.42
CA ILE A 14 22.91 11.86 -42.74
C ILE A 14 21.69 10.95 -43.05
N ILE A 15 21.82 9.80 -43.71
CA ILE A 15 20.64 8.92 -43.98
C ILE A 15 20.83 7.48 -43.48
N PHE A 16 21.62 7.27 -42.42
CA PHE A 16 21.71 5.96 -41.77
C PHE A 16 21.91 6.06 -40.25
N MET A 17 21.26 7.04 -39.63
CA MET A 17 21.26 7.21 -38.17
C MET A 17 19.85 7.58 -37.68
N GLY A 18 18.83 7.07 -38.36
CA GLY A 18 17.50 6.87 -37.78
C GLY A 18 17.55 5.63 -36.88
N TYR A 19 18.42 5.67 -35.87
CA TYR A 19 18.39 4.70 -34.78
C TYR A 19 16.98 4.77 -34.21
N LEU A 20 16.30 3.63 -34.24
CA LEU A 20 15.09 3.36 -33.50
C LEU A 20 15.32 3.81 -32.06
N ILE A 21 14.81 4.99 -31.70
CA ILE A 21 14.55 5.29 -30.28
C ILE A 21 13.27 4.53 -29.99
N GLU A 22 13.43 3.23 -29.80
CA GLU A 22 12.43 2.40 -29.17
C GLU A 22 12.30 2.95 -27.75
N SER A 23 11.17 3.61 -27.47
CA SER A 23 10.89 4.06 -26.13
C SER A 23 10.90 2.83 -25.24
N ASN A 24 11.91 2.71 -24.37
CA ASN A 24 11.83 1.82 -23.22
C ASN A 24 10.79 2.43 -22.26
N ALA A 25 9.51 2.34 -22.63
CA ALA A 25 8.44 2.50 -21.68
C ALA A 25 8.63 1.36 -20.66
N GLU A 26 9.07 1.71 -19.45
CA GLU A 26 9.21 0.70 -18.40
C GLU A 26 7.88 -0.05 -18.26
N PRO A 27 7.90 -1.40 -18.14
CA PRO A 27 6.69 -2.18 -18.00
C PRO A 27 5.92 -1.63 -16.79
N LYS A 28 4.69 -1.16 -17.03
CA LYS A 28 3.85 -0.64 -15.95
C LYS A 28 3.69 -1.76 -14.91
N PRO A 29 4.09 -1.54 -13.65
CA PRO A 29 3.92 -2.53 -12.61
C PRO A 29 2.42 -2.85 -12.47
N ASN A 30 2.09 -4.14 -12.54
CA ASN A 30 0.73 -4.64 -12.38
C ASN A 30 0.38 -4.68 -10.87
N TYR A 31 0.01 -3.54 -10.32
CA TYR A 31 -0.48 -3.46 -8.94
C TYR A 31 -1.94 -3.91 -8.86
N ARG A 32 -2.28 -4.62 -7.78
CA ARG A 32 -3.67 -4.92 -7.46
C ARG A 32 -4.42 -3.62 -7.11
N PRO A 33 -5.74 -3.54 -7.38
CA PRO A 33 -6.55 -2.43 -6.91
C PRO A 33 -6.41 -2.26 -5.40
N ILE A 34 -6.29 -1.01 -4.96
CA ILE A 34 -5.94 -0.70 -3.58
C ILE A 34 -7.03 -1.17 -2.59
N GLU A 35 -8.28 -1.15 -3.05
CA GLU A 35 -9.45 -1.65 -2.33
C GLU A 35 -9.30 -3.13 -1.98
N ILE A 36 -8.82 -3.93 -2.93
CA ILE A 36 -8.62 -5.37 -2.73
C ILE A 36 -7.54 -5.63 -1.67
N ILE A 37 -6.45 -4.85 -1.70
CA ILE A 37 -5.37 -4.98 -0.70
C ILE A 37 -5.90 -4.65 0.70
N ILE A 38 -6.69 -3.57 0.83
CA ILE A 38 -7.30 -3.18 2.10
C ILE A 38 -8.27 -4.26 2.59
N LEU A 39 -9.15 -4.77 1.71
CA LEU A 39 -10.11 -5.84 2.05
C LEU A 39 -9.39 -7.08 2.54
N ASP A 40 -8.38 -7.56 1.81
CA ASP A 40 -7.57 -8.71 2.21
C ASP A 40 -6.93 -8.52 3.59
N ARG A 41 -6.43 -7.31 3.87
CA ARG A 41 -5.83 -6.98 5.16
C ARG A 41 -6.87 -6.98 6.28
N LEU A 42 -8.04 -6.38 6.06
CA LEU A 42 -9.11 -6.33 7.06
C LEU A 42 -9.77 -7.71 7.30
N ASN A 43 -9.82 -8.57 6.28
CA ASN A 43 -10.34 -9.94 6.38
C ASN A 43 -9.50 -10.84 7.30
N LEU A 44 -8.28 -10.44 7.68
CA LEU A 44 -7.47 -11.14 8.67
C LEU A 44 -7.84 -10.79 10.12
N MET A 45 -8.59 -9.71 10.35
CA MET A 45 -8.87 -9.19 11.68
C MET A 45 -9.73 -10.11 12.55
N PRO A 46 -10.73 -10.85 12.02
CA PRO A 46 -11.45 -11.83 12.83
C PRO A 46 -10.54 -12.89 13.44
N GLU A 47 -9.55 -13.37 12.70
CA GLU A 47 -8.59 -14.36 13.21
C GLU A 47 -7.66 -13.76 14.27
N VAL A 48 -7.17 -12.53 14.04
CA VAL A 48 -6.38 -11.81 15.05
C VAL A 48 -7.19 -11.61 16.33
N ALA A 49 -8.46 -11.24 16.20
CA ALA A 49 -9.37 -11.04 17.32
C ALA A 49 -9.53 -12.35 18.11
N LYS A 50 -9.78 -13.49 17.46
CA LYS A 50 -9.91 -14.80 18.14
C LYS A 50 -8.67 -15.14 18.97
N ILE A 51 -7.48 -14.96 18.39
CA ILE A 51 -6.23 -15.26 19.11
C ILE A 51 -6.07 -14.35 20.32
N LYS A 52 -6.33 -13.05 20.16
CA LYS A 52 -6.24 -12.10 21.27
C LYS A 52 -7.28 -12.38 22.35
N TRP A 53 -8.49 -12.76 21.96
CA TRP A 53 -9.55 -13.17 22.88
C TRP A 53 -9.14 -14.39 23.72
N ASN A 54 -8.66 -15.45 23.05
CA ASN A 54 -8.20 -16.67 23.71
C ASN A 54 -7.04 -16.40 24.69
N LYS A 55 -6.07 -15.58 24.26
CA LYS A 55 -4.86 -15.28 25.04
C LYS A 55 -5.04 -14.09 26.00
N LYS A 56 -6.24 -13.52 26.09
CA LYS A 56 -6.56 -12.31 26.85
C LYS A 56 -5.58 -11.15 26.59
N LEU A 57 -5.17 -11.00 25.33
CA LEU A 57 -4.27 -9.94 24.88
C LEU A 57 -5.05 -8.66 24.58
N PRO A 58 -4.47 -7.48 24.84
CA PRO A 58 -5.10 -6.22 24.50
C PRO A 58 -5.22 -6.02 22.97
N ILE A 59 -6.30 -5.36 22.55
CA ILE A 59 -6.47 -4.95 21.15
C ILE A 59 -5.40 -3.93 20.75
N GLU A 60 -5.06 -3.00 21.64
CA GLU A 60 -4.01 -2.01 21.42
C GLU A 60 -2.65 -2.49 21.92
N ASP A 61 -1.63 -2.30 21.09
CA ASP A 61 -0.23 -2.63 21.40
C ASP A 61 0.65 -1.48 20.87
N LEU A 62 0.75 -0.41 21.66
CA LEU A 62 1.37 0.84 21.23
C LEU A 62 2.84 0.68 20.84
N GLU A 63 3.58 -0.16 21.56
CA GLU A 63 5.01 -0.34 21.29
C GLU A 63 5.25 -1.10 19.99
N ARG A 64 4.46 -2.16 19.75
CA ARG A 64 4.45 -2.86 18.46
C ARG A 64 3.97 -1.95 17.33
N GLU A 65 2.92 -1.16 17.54
CA GLU A 65 2.40 -0.22 16.53
C GLU A 65 3.46 0.81 16.11
N ARG A 66 4.18 1.40 17.08
CA ARG A 66 5.31 2.31 16.79
C ARG A 66 6.41 1.62 15.99
N THR A 67 6.77 0.40 16.39
CA THR A 67 7.83 -0.36 15.71
C THR A 67 7.45 -0.78 14.30
N LEU A 68 6.21 -1.23 14.11
CA LEU A 68 5.66 -1.52 12.78
C LEU A 68 5.72 -0.28 11.88
N ILE A 69 5.22 0.87 12.36
CA ILE A 69 5.23 2.12 11.57
C ILE A 69 6.67 2.51 11.22
N ARG A 70 7.60 2.44 12.19
CA ARG A 70 9.01 2.79 11.97
C ARG A 70 9.65 1.93 10.89
N ASN A 71 9.45 0.62 10.95
CA ASN A 71 10.05 -0.31 10.00
C ASN A 71 9.44 -0.15 8.60
N LEU A 72 8.11 0.02 8.51
CA LEU A 72 7.42 0.18 7.22
C LEU A 72 7.77 1.47 6.47
N ILE A 73 8.24 2.50 7.18
CA ILE A 73 8.56 3.81 6.57
C ILE A 73 10.05 4.02 6.32
N GLU A 74 10.90 3.06 6.71
CA GLU A 74 12.35 3.13 6.55
C GLU A 74 12.73 3.25 5.06
N ASP A 75 12.12 2.42 4.21
CA ASP A 75 12.38 2.39 2.76
C ASP A 75 11.51 3.38 1.96
N VAL A 76 10.64 4.15 2.63
CA VAL A 76 9.77 5.11 1.96
C VAL A 76 10.53 6.42 1.71
N PRO A 77 10.49 7.00 0.48
CA PRO A 77 11.13 8.28 0.21
C PRO A 77 10.64 9.38 1.15
N LYS A 78 11.56 10.21 1.66
CA LYS A 78 11.28 11.19 2.72
C LYS A 78 10.06 12.07 2.44
N GLN A 79 9.86 12.49 1.20
CA GLN A 79 8.73 13.30 0.78
C GLN A 79 7.36 12.61 0.94
N HIS A 80 7.31 11.28 0.94
CA HIS A 80 6.09 10.49 1.11
C HIS A 80 5.91 9.92 2.52
N GLN A 81 6.95 9.96 3.38
CA GLN A 81 6.91 9.33 4.71
C GLN A 81 5.79 9.86 5.61
N SER A 82 5.55 11.18 5.61
CA SER A 82 4.49 11.77 6.44
C SER A 82 3.12 11.21 6.07
N HIS A 83 2.84 11.15 4.76
CA HIS A 83 1.61 10.59 4.24
C HIS A 83 1.50 9.09 4.51
N MET A 84 2.53 8.31 4.22
CA MET A 84 2.54 6.87 4.49
C MET A 84 2.33 6.56 5.98
N LYS A 85 2.86 7.38 6.89
CA LYS A 85 2.55 7.25 8.33
C LYS A 85 1.06 7.45 8.62
N LYS A 86 0.39 8.43 7.98
CA LYS A 86 -1.06 8.62 8.11
C LYS A 86 -1.82 7.40 7.56
N THR A 87 -1.43 6.90 6.39
CA THR A 87 -2.00 5.70 5.78
C THR A 87 -1.91 4.48 6.71
N ILE A 88 -0.71 4.17 7.20
CA ILE A 88 -0.49 3.01 8.08
C ILE A 88 -1.29 3.15 9.38
N ARG A 89 -1.36 4.36 9.97
CA ARG A 89 -2.16 4.60 11.17
C ARG A 89 -3.65 4.41 10.92
N ALA A 90 -4.17 4.82 9.77
CA ALA A 90 -5.56 4.63 9.40
C ALA A 90 -5.90 3.14 9.25
N GLN A 91 -5.00 2.38 8.61
CA GLN A 91 -5.08 0.92 8.50
C GLN A 91 -5.05 0.22 9.87
N ILE A 92 -4.22 0.67 10.80
CA ILE A 92 -4.20 0.18 12.19
C ILE A 92 -5.52 0.50 12.90
N ARG A 93 -6.05 1.72 12.76
CA ARG A 93 -7.32 2.13 13.38
C ARG A 93 -8.49 1.27 12.88
N ALA A 94 -8.60 1.09 11.56
CA ALA A 94 -9.60 0.23 10.95
C ALA A 94 -9.54 -1.20 11.49
N SER A 95 -8.33 -1.77 11.57
CA SER A 95 -8.09 -3.08 12.17
C SER A 95 -8.55 -3.17 13.63
N LYS A 96 -8.33 -2.12 14.43
CA LYS A 96 -8.76 -2.10 15.83
C LYS A 96 -10.28 -2.01 15.98
N LEU A 97 -10.97 -1.31 15.08
CA LEU A 97 -12.43 -1.22 15.11
C LEU A 97 -13.08 -2.59 14.93
N ILE A 98 -12.66 -3.35 13.91
CA ILE A 98 -13.16 -4.73 13.69
C ILE A 98 -12.92 -5.61 14.92
N GLN A 99 -11.72 -5.53 15.52
CA GLN A 99 -11.41 -6.29 16.73
C GLN A 99 -12.29 -5.89 17.92
N LYS A 100 -12.60 -4.59 18.09
CA LYS A 100 -13.45 -4.09 19.18
C LYS A 100 -14.88 -4.60 19.03
N GLU A 101 -15.47 -4.45 17.86
CA GLU A 101 -16.82 -4.94 17.56
C GLU A 101 -16.95 -6.44 17.84
N LEU A 102 -15.94 -7.23 17.45
CA LEU A 102 -15.93 -8.67 17.72
C LEU A 102 -15.77 -9.00 19.22
N PHE A 103 -14.93 -8.26 19.94
CA PHE A 103 -14.77 -8.46 21.39
C PHE A 103 -16.05 -8.13 22.15
N GLU A 104 -16.74 -7.05 21.77
CA GLU A 104 -18.02 -6.66 22.35
C GLU A 104 -19.08 -7.73 22.08
N LEU A 105 -19.18 -8.21 20.83
CA LEU A 105 -20.07 -9.30 20.44
C LEU A 105 -19.82 -10.56 21.30
N TRP A 106 -18.58 -11.06 21.32
CA TRP A 106 -18.23 -12.27 22.05
C TRP A 106 -18.40 -12.14 23.55
N SER A 107 -18.14 -10.95 24.11
CA SER A 107 -18.41 -10.68 25.51
C SER A 107 -19.90 -10.73 25.82
N SER A 108 -20.75 -10.19 24.94
CA SER A 108 -22.21 -10.19 25.14
C SER A 108 -22.84 -11.57 24.96
N GLU A 109 -22.28 -12.40 24.08
CA GLU A 109 -22.76 -13.74 23.78
C GLU A 109 -22.13 -14.82 24.68
N GLY A 110 -21.21 -14.43 25.57
CA GLY A 110 -20.57 -15.36 26.52
C GLY A 110 -19.57 -16.33 25.88
N TYR A 111 -18.97 -15.98 24.73
CA TYR A 111 -17.96 -16.83 24.09
C TYR A 111 -16.67 -16.86 24.92
N GLU A 112 -16.26 -18.03 25.39
CA GLU A 112 -15.03 -18.14 26.19
C GLU A 112 -13.78 -18.37 25.36
N TYR A 113 -13.88 -19.19 24.30
CA TYR A 113 -12.72 -19.71 23.57
C TYR A 113 -13.03 -20.08 22.11
N PHE A 114 -12.03 -19.94 21.24
CA PHE A 114 -12.05 -20.38 19.84
C PHE A 114 -11.00 -21.45 19.58
N GLU A 115 -11.39 -22.60 19.02
CA GLU A 115 -10.44 -23.63 18.59
C GLU A 115 -9.69 -23.26 17.30
N LYS A 116 -8.58 -23.97 17.03
CA LYS A 116 -7.85 -23.97 15.75
C LYS A 116 -7.36 -22.61 15.27
N THR A 117 -6.98 -21.73 16.20
CA THR A 117 -6.40 -20.44 15.84
C THR A 117 -4.96 -20.56 15.32
N ARG A 118 -4.60 -19.76 14.32
CA ARG A 118 -3.23 -19.68 13.77
C ARG A 118 -2.23 -19.03 14.74
N ASN A 119 -0.93 -19.09 14.43
CA ASN A 119 0.07 -18.38 15.21
C ASN A 119 0.06 -16.88 14.87
N LEU A 120 -0.11 -16.03 15.89
CA LEU A 120 -0.13 -14.58 15.70
C LEU A 120 1.20 -14.04 15.17
N GLU A 121 2.32 -14.50 15.73
CA GLU A 121 3.65 -13.97 15.43
C GLU A 121 4.21 -14.50 14.12
N ASN A 122 4.03 -15.80 13.87
CA ASN A 122 4.69 -16.48 12.76
C ASN A 122 3.84 -16.56 11.49
N ASP A 123 2.50 -16.44 11.59
CA ASP A 123 1.62 -16.57 10.43
C ASP A 123 0.91 -15.24 10.11
N LEU A 124 0.21 -14.66 11.08
CA LEU A 124 -0.66 -13.52 10.82
C LEU A 124 0.11 -12.21 10.69
N ARG A 125 1.02 -11.91 11.62
CA ARG A 125 1.78 -10.66 11.59
C ARG A 125 2.60 -10.51 10.31
N PRO A 126 3.32 -11.54 9.81
CA PRO A 126 4.03 -11.45 8.54
C PRO A 126 3.08 -11.21 7.35
N LYS A 127 1.93 -11.89 7.30
CA LYS A 127 0.94 -11.69 6.23
C LYS A 127 0.35 -10.28 6.24
N ILE A 128 0.02 -9.75 7.43
CA ILE A 128 -0.46 -8.37 7.60
C ILE A 128 0.62 -7.36 7.18
N THR A 129 1.87 -7.58 7.57
CA THR A 129 3.00 -6.72 7.18
C THR A 129 3.20 -6.76 5.66
N SER A 130 3.15 -7.94 5.03
CA SER A 130 3.25 -8.10 3.58
C SER A 130 2.15 -7.32 2.84
N LEU A 131 0.90 -7.43 3.26
CA LEU A 131 -0.22 -6.68 2.67
C LEU A 131 -0.05 -5.17 2.89
N THR A 132 0.55 -4.76 4.01
CA THR A 132 0.83 -3.34 4.28
C THR A 132 1.96 -2.81 3.40
N ASN A 133 3.01 -3.60 3.14
CA ASN A 133 4.06 -3.25 2.18
C ASN A 133 3.51 -3.13 0.76
N GLU A 134 2.66 -4.06 0.35
CA GLU A 134 1.98 -3.99 -0.95
C GLU A 134 1.11 -2.74 -1.06
N LEU A 135 0.36 -2.42 0.01
CA LEU A 135 -0.43 -1.19 0.07
C LEU A 135 0.44 0.06 -0.09
N ILE A 136 1.60 0.12 0.59
CA ILE A 136 2.54 1.24 0.47
C ILE A 136 3.08 1.34 -0.97
N ALA A 137 3.54 0.25 -1.55
CA ALA A 137 4.08 0.23 -2.92
C ALA A 137 3.02 0.69 -3.94
N THR A 138 1.80 0.15 -3.85
CA THR A 138 0.68 0.54 -4.70
C THR A 138 0.32 2.01 -4.50
N SER A 139 0.28 2.49 -3.25
CA SER A 139 -0.03 3.91 -2.94
C SER A 139 1.04 4.86 -3.49
N LEU A 140 2.32 4.50 -3.41
CA LEU A 140 3.42 5.30 -3.93
C LEU A 140 3.43 5.39 -5.45
N TYR A 141 3.05 4.31 -6.14
CA TYR A 141 2.89 4.32 -7.59
C TYR A 141 1.75 5.25 -8.02
N HIS A 142 0.61 5.12 -7.35
CA HIS A 142 -0.60 5.88 -7.59
C HIS A 142 -0.46 7.36 -7.19
N CYS A 143 0.34 7.69 -6.17
CA CYS A 143 0.70 9.07 -5.81
C CYS A 143 1.38 9.85 -6.96
N LYS A 144 1.88 9.18 -7.99
CA LYS A 144 2.50 9.80 -9.18
C LYS A 144 1.51 10.04 -10.32
N SER A 145 0.27 9.56 -10.21
CA SER A 145 -0.77 9.64 -11.24
C SER A 145 -2.00 10.39 -10.73
N ASP A 146 -2.60 11.22 -11.58
CA ASP A 146 -3.81 11.99 -11.30
C ASP A 146 -4.99 11.07 -10.93
N HIS A 147 -5.63 11.31 -9.77
CA HIS A 147 -6.65 10.43 -9.18
C HIS A 147 -8.04 11.09 -9.18
N SER A 148 -8.67 11.16 -10.36
CA SER A 148 -10.04 11.67 -10.52
C SER A 148 -11.15 10.63 -10.37
N SER A 149 -10.82 9.33 -10.35
CA SER A 149 -11.81 8.26 -10.17
C SER A 149 -11.72 7.69 -8.77
N LEU A 150 -12.68 8.01 -7.89
CA LEU A 150 -13.35 7.04 -6.98
C LEU A 150 -14.51 7.69 -6.15
N PRO A 151 -15.53 8.34 -6.76
CA PRO A 151 -16.70 8.81 -6.00
C PRO A 151 -17.70 7.69 -5.68
N GLU A 152 -17.80 6.65 -6.51
CA GLU A 152 -18.87 5.64 -6.40
C GLU A 152 -18.62 4.60 -5.31
N LEU A 153 -17.37 4.18 -5.09
CA LEU A 153 -17.07 3.17 -4.07
C LEU A 153 -17.22 3.69 -2.63
N ARG A 154 -17.10 5.02 -2.41
CA ARG A 154 -17.30 5.65 -1.09
C ARG A 154 -18.69 5.35 -0.50
N LYS A 155 -19.71 5.18 -1.34
CA LYS A 155 -21.11 4.97 -0.89
C LYS A 155 -21.40 3.55 -0.39
N LEU A 156 -20.51 2.58 -0.64
CA LEU A 156 -20.71 1.17 -0.28
C LEU A 156 -19.73 0.67 0.80
N MET A 157 -18.88 1.56 1.34
CA MET A 157 -17.83 1.21 2.29
C MET A 157 -18.38 1.07 3.71
N VAL A 158 -18.13 -0.07 4.37
CA VAL A 158 -18.35 -0.23 5.82
C VAL A 158 -17.35 0.65 6.58
N HIS A 159 -17.72 1.20 7.73
CA HIS A 159 -16.92 2.19 8.48
C HIS A 159 -15.42 1.85 8.68
N PRO A 160 -15.02 0.59 9.00
CA PRO A 160 -13.60 0.24 9.06
C PRO A 160 -12.88 0.35 7.71
N PHE A 161 -13.55 -0.01 6.61
CA PHE A 161 -13.00 0.11 5.26
C PHE A 161 -12.85 1.58 4.84
N GLN A 162 -13.83 2.43 5.18
CA GLN A 162 -13.75 3.87 4.92
C GLN A 162 -12.55 4.52 5.65
N ILE A 163 -12.37 4.24 6.94
CA ILE A 163 -11.22 4.76 7.70
C ILE A 163 -9.90 4.30 7.09
N ALA A 164 -9.81 3.03 6.69
CA ALA A 164 -8.64 2.46 6.05
C ALA A 164 -8.33 3.19 4.73
N TYR A 165 -9.37 3.50 3.95
CA TYR A 165 -9.29 4.15 2.65
C TYR A 165 -8.97 5.65 2.73
N GLU A 166 -9.57 6.39 3.66
CA GLU A 166 -9.32 7.84 3.83
C GLU A 166 -7.85 8.16 4.13
N GLY A 167 -7.11 7.22 4.75
CA GLY A 167 -5.69 7.37 4.99
C GLY A 167 -4.81 7.29 3.73
N ILE A 168 -5.35 6.87 2.59
CA ILE A 168 -4.58 6.57 1.37
C ILE A 168 -4.53 7.76 0.41
N ILE A 169 -5.47 8.70 0.51
CA ILE A 169 -5.65 9.81 -0.43
C ILE A 169 -4.38 10.67 -0.50
N CYS A 170 -3.56 10.41 -1.51
CA CYS A 170 -2.32 11.15 -1.77
C CYS A 170 -2.56 12.53 -2.38
N ILE A 171 -3.80 12.90 -2.74
CA ILE A 171 -4.07 14.13 -3.49
C ILE A 171 -5.42 14.68 -3.03
N THR A 172 -5.44 15.52 -1.99
CA THR A 172 -6.37 16.66 -1.84
C THR A 172 -5.85 17.65 -0.79
N GLU A 173 -4.57 18.00 -0.77
CA GLU A 173 -4.11 19.23 -0.10
C GLU A 173 -2.92 19.79 -0.89
N GLU A 174 -3.19 20.25 -2.11
CA GLU A 174 -2.40 21.33 -2.69
C GLU A 174 -3.31 22.56 -2.76
N LYS A 175 -3.07 23.47 -1.79
CA LYS A 175 -3.73 24.75 -1.47
C LYS A 175 -5.00 24.71 -0.62
#